data_AF-A0A1B6JMQ0-F1
#
_entry.id   AF-A0A1B6JMQ0-F1
#
_cell.length_a   1.000
_cell.length_b   1.000
_cell.length_c   1.000
_cell.angle_alpha   90.00
_cell.angle_beta   90.00
_cell.angle_gamma   90.00
#
_symmetry.space_group_name_H-M   'P 1'
#
loop_
_entity.id
_entity.type
_entity.pdbx_description
1 polymer ?
#
loop_
_entity_poly.entity_id
_entity_poly.type
_entity_poly.pdbx_seq_one_letter_code
_entity_poly.pdbx_strand_id
1 'polypeptide(L)'
;TVKYKPEFGDWETAQVSATAQKYTLENLWCGSRYQISVTAYNSIGTGDESDVLNTRTKGSKPIIPEASRFIEVSTNSITLHLSAWSDGGCPMLYFVVEHKKKSQVEWNQVSNNVKPGGNFVVLDLDPANWYHLRVTAHNNAGFAVAEYEFATLTITGGTIAPPIRGGIPTVHQFFPWIPGWVDLNVVVPVGATIVVLLVGITVICVAFARRSRGPEQTRLRGDICNEHTVTRLIAYVRFGLGLFPLDFLKLKHILPILEA
;
A
#
# COMPACT_ATOMS: atom_id res chain seq x y z
N THR A 1 -51.99 27.02 -2.10
CA THR A 1 -50.80 26.60 -2.87
C THR A 1 -49.75 26.11 -1.91
N VAL A 2 -48.93 25.15 -2.35
CA VAL A 2 -47.75 24.69 -1.60
C VAL A 2 -46.53 25.15 -2.35
N LYS A 3 -45.65 25.92 -1.71
CA LYS A 3 -44.34 26.27 -2.26
C LYS A 3 -43.29 25.34 -1.67
N TYR A 4 -42.38 24.88 -2.49
CA TYR A 4 -41.27 24.05 -2.03
C TYR A 4 -40.01 24.35 -2.83
N LYS A 5 -38.85 24.14 -2.21
CA LYS A 5 -37.55 24.21 -2.90
C LYS A 5 -36.53 23.28 -2.26
N PRO A 6 -35.56 22.76 -3.02
CA PRO A 6 -34.38 22.17 -2.42
C PRO A 6 -33.56 23.25 -1.69
N GLU A 7 -32.71 22.84 -0.74
CA GLU A 7 -31.90 23.75 0.11
C GLU A 7 -31.12 24.82 -0.69
N PHE A 8 -30.67 24.48 -1.89
CA PHE A 8 -29.90 25.36 -2.79
C PHE A 8 -30.58 25.64 -4.14
N GLY A 9 -31.92 25.66 -4.20
CA GLY A 9 -32.64 25.94 -5.45
C GLY A 9 -33.69 27.03 -5.34
N ASP A 10 -34.43 27.19 -6.43
CA ASP A 10 -35.51 28.16 -6.56
C ASP A 10 -36.83 27.59 -6.03
N TRP A 11 -37.74 28.50 -5.66
CA TRP A 11 -39.08 28.13 -5.22
C TRP A 11 -39.94 27.62 -6.38
N GLU A 12 -40.46 26.42 -6.22
CA GLU A 12 -41.49 25.82 -7.05
C GLU A 12 -42.85 25.92 -6.35
N THR A 13 -43.94 25.89 -7.13
CA THR A 13 -45.31 25.97 -6.59
C THR A 13 -46.18 24.84 -7.11
N ALA A 14 -46.77 24.09 -6.19
CA ALA A 14 -47.81 23.11 -6.47
C ALA A 14 -49.20 23.69 -6.17
N GLN A 15 -50.12 23.50 -7.11
CA GLN A 15 -51.53 23.84 -6.91
C GLN A 15 -52.22 22.73 -6.11
N VAL A 16 -52.98 23.14 -5.10
CA VAL A 16 -53.68 22.23 -4.18
C VAL A 16 -55.14 22.60 -4.17
N SER A 17 -56.02 21.59 -4.22
CA SER A 17 -57.47 21.81 -4.16
C SER A 17 -57.86 22.57 -2.90
N ALA A 18 -58.81 23.50 -3.02
CA ALA A 18 -59.28 24.35 -1.92
C ALA A 18 -59.87 23.55 -0.74
N THR A 19 -60.33 22.32 -0.98
CA THR A 19 -60.90 21.44 0.05
C THR A 19 -59.91 20.40 0.59
N ALA A 20 -58.69 20.34 0.05
CA ALA A 20 -57.73 19.32 0.45
C ALA A 20 -57.13 19.61 1.84
N GLN A 21 -57.28 18.65 2.74
CA GLN A 21 -56.64 18.68 4.07
C GLN A 21 -55.25 18.04 4.08
N LYS A 22 -54.92 17.27 3.03
CA LYS A 22 -53.64 16.58 2.86
C LYS A 22 -53.19 16.71 1.42
N TYR A 23 -51.88 16.84 1.23
CA TYR A 23 -51.27 16.91 -0.09
C TYR A 23 -49.92 16.18 -0.06
N THR A 24 -49.63 15.42 -1.11
CA THR A 24 -48.37 14.70 -1.28
C THR A 24 -47.56 15.39 -2.36
N LEU A 25 -46.36 15.87 -2.01
CA LEU A 25 -45.39 16.35 -2.98
C LEU A 25 -44.68 15.16 -3.60
N GLU A 26 -44.67 15.10 -4.93
CA GLU A 26 -44.06 14.05 -5.72
C GLU A 26 -42.82 14.57 -6.47
N ASN A 27 -42.03 13.66 -7.06
CA ASN A 27 -40.84 13.99 -7.86
C ASN A 27 -39.75 14.78 -7.12
N LEU A 28 -39.73 14.69 -5.79
CA LEU A 28 -38.65 15.24 -4.96
C LEU A 28 -37.39 14.39 -5.11
N TRP A 29 -36.22 15.03 -5.12
CA TRP A 29 -34.94 14.33 -5.08
C TRP A 29 -34.79 13.60 -3.75
N CYS A 30 -34.35 12.35 -3.82
CA CYS A 30 -34.09 11.54 -2.63
C CYS A 30 -32.87 12.07 -1.84
N GLY A 31 -32.83 11.78 -0.53
CA GLY A 31 -31.79 12.21 0.41
C GLY A 31 -31.51 13.71 0.45
N SER A 32 -32.42 14.53 -0.08
CA SER A 32 -32.25 15.96 -0.28
C SER A 32 -33.05 16.74 0.75
N ARG A 33 -32.50 17.88 1.18
CA ARG A 33 -33.18 18.81 2.09
C ARG A 33 -34.11 19.73 1.31
N TYR A 34 -35.31 19.91 1.82
CA TYR A 34 -36.34 20.76 1.25
C TYR A 34 -36.87 21.75 2.29
N GLN A 35 -37.19 22.94 1.80
CA GLN A 35 -37.98 23.95 2.49
C GLN A 35 -39.37 23.96 1.88
N ILE A 36 -40.41 23.96 2.71
CA ILE A 36 -41.80 23.90 2.28
C ILE A 36 -42.60 24.95 3.05
N SER A 37 -43.40 25.73 2.35
CA SER A 37 -44.38 26.66 2.93
C SER A 37 -45.73 26.53 2.23
N VAL A 38 -46.80 26.91 2.92
CA VAL A 38 -48.17 26.81 2.39
C VAL A 38 -48.83 28.17 2.48
N THR A 39 -49.59 28.52 1.45
CA THR A 39 -50.39 29.74 1.42
C THR A 39 -51.82 29.39 1.02
N ALA A 40 -52.80 29.82 1.83
CA ALA A 40 -54.22 29.63 1.52
C ALA A 40 -54.75 30.81 0.70
N TYR A 41 -55.78 30.58 -0.12
CA TYR A 41 -56.47 31.65 -0.82
C TYR A 41 -57.98 31.39 -0.84
N ASN A 42 -58.77 32.45 -0.83
CA ASN A 42 -60.23 32.43 -0.96
C ASN A 42 -60.68 33.48 -2.00
N SER A 43 -61.99 33.73 -2.08
CA SER A 43 -62.56 34.71 -3.01
C SER A 43 -62.16 36.17 -2.71
N ILE A 44 -61.70 36.46 -1.49
CA ILE A 44 -61.26 37.79 -1.07
C ILE A 44 -59.79 37.99 -1.40
N GLY A 45 -58.95 36.96 -1.25
CA GLY A 45 -57.54 37.03 -1.58
C GLY A 45 -56.71 35.90 -0.99
N THR A 46 -55.40 36.14 -0.98
CA THR A 46 -54.38 35.22 -0.45
C THR A 46 -54.12 35.55 1.02
N GLY A 47 -54.16 34.54 1.89
CA GLY A 47 -53.80 34.68 3.31
C GLY A 47 -52.29 34.67 3.52
N ASP A 48 -51.88 34.79 4.78
CA ASP A 48 -50.48 34.76 5.16
C ASP A 48 -49.82 33.41 4.85
N GLU A 49 -48.51 33.45 4.62
CA GLU A 49 -47.71 32.25 4.41
C GLU A 49 -47.42 31.55 5.75
N SER A 50 -47.45 30.22 5.75
CA SER A 50 -47.09 29.44 6.92
C SER A 50 -45.61 29.56 7.28
N ASP A 51 -45.25 29.15 8.50
CA ASP A 51 -43.85 28.87 8.83
C ASP A 51 -43.22 27.89 7.83
N VAL A 52 -41.93 28.08 7.57
CA VAL A 52 -41.15 27.23 6.66
C VAL A 52 -40.82 25.91 7.35
N LEU A 53 -41.36 24.82 6.82
CA LEU A 53 -40.99 23.47 7.21
C LEU A 53 -39.67 23.07 6.54
N ASN A 54 -38.66 22.79 7.35
CA ASN A 54 -37.40 22.20 6.90
C ASN A 54 -37.47 20.68 7.08
N THR A 55 -37.35 19.93 5.99
CA THR A 55 -37.40 18.46 6.02
C THR A 55 -36.39 17.85 5.05
N ARG A 56 -36.20 16.53 5.12
CA ARG A 56 -35.32 15.77 4.22
C ARG A 56 -36.04 14.53 3.72
N THR A 57 -35.98 14.31 2.40
CA THR A 57 -36.49 13.08 1.79
C THR A 57 -35.65 11.87 2.21
N LYS A 58 -36.25 10.67 2.17
CA LYS A 58 -35.53 9.43 2.47
C LYS A 58 -34.40 9.19 1.45
N GLY A 59 -33.38 8.46 1.89
CA GLY A 59 -32.21 8.12 1.08
C GLY A 59 -30.91 8.72 1.62
N SER A 60 -29.78 8.11 1.27
CA SER A 60 -28.44 8.53 1.66
C SER A 60 -27.48 8.54 0.48
N LYS A 61 -26.30 9.15 0.69
CA LYS A 61 -25.17 9.01 -0.24
C LYS A 61 -24.82 7.53 -0.47
N PRO A 62 -24.12 7.19 -1.57
CA PRO A 62 -23.73 5.81 -1.84
C PRO A 62 -22.90 5.21 -0.70
N ILE A 63 -23.03 3.90 -0.52
CA ILE A 63 -22.34 3.15 0.53
C ILE A 63 -21.19 2.37 -0.10
N ILE A 64 -20.00 2.56 0.46
CA ILE A 64 -18.74 2.00 0.00
C ILE A 64 -18.73 0.49 0.23
N PRO A 65 -18.45 -0.34 -0.79
CA PRO A 65 -18.31 -1.79 -0.63
C PRO A 65 -16.95 -2.20 -0.06
N GLU A 66 -16.87 -3.44 0.39
CA GLU A 66 -15.59 -4.09 0.67
C GLU A 66 -14.80 -4.37 -0.61
N ALA A 67 -13.47 -4.23 -0.55
CA ALA A 67 -12.59 -4.39 -1.72
C ALA A 67 -12.78 -5.76 -2.40
N SER A 68 -12.94 -6.83 -1.62
CA SER A 68 -13.10 -8.21 -2.11
C SER A 68 -14.38 -8.45 -2.91
N ARG A 69 -15.41 -7.63 -2.71
CA ARG A 69 -16.68 -7.70 -3.47
C ARG A 69 -16.67 -6.78 -4.68
N PHE A 70 -15.77 -5.79 -4.68
CA PHE A 70 -15.76 -4.71 -5.65
C PHE A 70 -14.68 -4.89 -6.73
N ILE A 71 -13.51 -5.42 -6.36
CA ILE A 71 -12.33 -5.47 -7.23
C ILE A 71 -11.94 -6.92 -7.47
N GLU A 72 -11.91 -7.30 -8.75
CA GLU A 72 -11.29 -8.52 -9.23
C GLU A 72 -10.01 -8.15 -9.98
N VAL A 73 -8.88 -8.76 -9.60
CA VAL A 73 -7.56 -8.38 -10.10
C VAL A 73 -7.03 -9.39 -11.11
N SER A 74 -6.45 -8.88 -12.19
CA SER A 74 -5.77 -9.65 -13.22
C SER A 74 -4.30 -9.22 -13.36
N THR A 75 -3.59 -9.82 -14.33
CA THR A 75 -2.18 -9.53 -14.59
C THR A 75 -1.96 -8.10 -15.08
N ASN A 76 -2.82 -7.56 -15.93
CA ASN A 76 -2.65 -6.23 -16.54
C ASN A 76 -3.93 -5.37 -16.49
N SER A 77 -4.88 -5.77 -15.66
CA SER A 77 -6.19 -5.11 -15.54
C SER A 77 -6.84 -5.39 -14.19
N ILE A 78 -7.89 -4.63 -13.90
CA ILE A 78 -8.85 -4.95 -12.85
C ILE A 78 -10.28 -4.85 -13.38
N THR A 79 -11.17 -5.69 -12.86
CA THR A 79 -12.60 -5.61 -13.10
C THR A 79 -13.27 -5.07 -11.85
N LEU A 80 -14.06 -4.00 -12.01
CA LEU A 80 -14.84 -3.36 -10.97
C LEU A 80 -16.30 -3.83 -11.05
N HIS A 81 -16.79 -4.48 -10.01
CA HIS A 81 -18.19 -4.89 -9.88
C HIS A 81 -19.03 -3.75 -9.31
N LEU A 82 -19.56 -2.87 -10.16
CA LEU A 82 -20.23 -1.64 -9.72
C LEU A 82 -21.50 -1.91 -8.91
N SER A 83 -22.15 -3.06 -9.13
CA SER A 83 -23.31 -3.52 -8.36
C SER A 83 -23.00 -3.84 -6.89
N ALA A 84 -21.72 -3.92 -6.50
CA ALA A 84 -21.32 -4.07 -5.11
C ALA A 84 -21.63 -2.82 -4.26
N TRP A 85 -21.67 -1.64 -4.89
CA TRP A 85 -22.07 -0.40 -4.21
C TRP A 85 -23.56 -0.43 -3.88
N SER A 86 -23.89 -0.09 -2.63
CA SER A 86 -25.29 0.15 -2.27
C SER A 86 -25.64 1.61 -2.51
N ASP A 87 -26.80 1.83 -3.12
CA ASP A 87 -27.27 3.14 -3.56
C ASP A 87 -27.87 3.98 -2.40
N GLY A 88 -28.02 3.40 -1.21
CA GLY A 88 -28.56 4.08 -0.03
C GLY A 88 -30.03 4.48 -0.18
N GLY A 89 -30.80 3.82 -1.06
CA GLY A 89 -32.19 4.18 -1.36
C GLY A 89 -32.32 5.37 -2.33
N CYS A 90 -31.22 5.74 -2.99
CA CYS A 90 -31.14 6.79 -4.00
C CYS A 90 -30.46 6.24 -5.25
N PRO A 91 -31.13 6.19 -6.42
CA PRO A 91 -30.56 5.61 -7.63
C PRO A 91 -29.17 6.16 -7.94
N MET A 92 -28.23 5.25 -8.21
CA MET A 92 -26.88 5.61 -8.62
C MET A 92 -26.92 6.33 -9.97
N LEU A 93 -26.17 7.43 -10.12
CA LEU A 93 -26.12 8.23 -11.35
C LEU A 93 -24.93 7.84 -12.22
N TYR A 94 -23.72 7.91 -11.65
CA TYR A 94 -22.48 7.57 -12.33
C TYR A 94 -21.33 7.38 -11.32
N PHE A 95 -20.21 6.86 -11.81
CA PHE A 95 -18.95 6.77 -11.09
C PHE A 95 -17.83 7.51 -11.82
N VAL A 96 -16.91 8.07 -11.03
CA VAL A 96 -15.59 8.54 -11.46
C VAL A 96 -14.58 7.51 -10.99
N VAL A 97 -13.73 7.01 -11.89
CA VAL A 97 -12.73 5.98 -11.62
C VAL A 97 -11.36 6.52 -11.97
N GLU A 98 -10.46 6.48 -10.99
CA GLU A 98 -9.10 6.95 -11.09
C GLU A 98 -8.15 5.92 -10.49
N HIS A 99 -6.94 5.84 -11.02
CA HIS A 99 -5.90 4.98 -10.47
C HIS A 99 -4.54 5.65 -10.54
N LYS A 100 -3.62 5.18 -9.72
CA LYS A 100 -2.21 5.53 -9.84
C LYS A 100 -1.34 4.39 -9.36
N LYS A 101 -0.15 4.27 -9.93
CA LYS A 101 0.87 3.39 -9.34
C LYS A 101 1.20 3.91 -7.96
N LYS A 102 1.53 3.03 -7.03
CA LYS A 102 1.94 3.41 -5.68
C LYS A 102 3.19 4.31 -5.66
N SER A 103 4.05 4.18 -6.66
CA SER A 103 5.22 5.04 -6.87
C SER A 103 4.89 6.44 -7.41
N GLN A 104 3.66 6.67 -7.86
CA GLN A 104 3.21 7.93 -8.44
C GLN A 104 2.38 8.74 -7.44
N VAL A 105 2.47 10.07 -7.54
CA VAL A 105 1.68 11.00 -6.72
C VAL A 105 0.37 11.32 -7.41
N GLU A 106 0.44 11.61 -8.71
CA GLU A 106 -0.69 12.03 -9.54
C GLU A 106 -1.65 10.88 -9.86
N TRP A 107 -2.94 11.22 -9.91
CA TRP A 107 -4.01 10.30 -10.27
C TRP A 107 -4.26 10.32 -11.77
N ASN A 108 -4.40 9.14 -12.37
CA ASN A 108 -4.84 8.99 -13.75
C ASN A 108 -6.35 8.73 -13.75
N GLN A 109 -7.11 9.63 -14.37
CA GLN A 109 -8.55 9.45 -14.53
C GLN A 109 -8.84 8.49 -15.68
N VAL A 110 -9.42 7.33 -15.36
CA VAL A 110 -9.84 6.33 -16.35
C VAL A 110 -11.14 6.77 -17.01
N SER A 111 -12.11 7.22 -16.20
CA SER A 111 -13.40 7.69 -16.66
C SER A 111 -14.06 8.55 -15.60
N ASN A 112 -14.84 9.54 -16.02
CA ASN A 112 -15.61 10.44 -15.16
C ASN A 112 -17.13 10.22 -15.22
N ASN A 113 -17.61 9.22 -15.97
CA ASN A 113 -19.04 9.00 -16.17
C ASN A 113 -19.38 7.52 -16.42
N VAL A 114 -18.81 6.63 -15.61
CA VAL A 114 -19.12 5.20 -15.69
C VAL A 114 -20.57 4.96 -15.24
N LYS A 115 -21.35 4.23 -16.03
CA LYS A 115 -22.75 3.95 -15.74
C LYS A 115 -22.92 2.82 -14.71
N PRO A 116 -23.93 2.90 -13.83
CA PRO A 116 -24.19 1.87 -12.83
C PRO A 116 -24.72 0.57 -13.44
N GLY A 117 -24.69 -0.50 -12.64
CA GLY A 117 -25.39 -1.76 -12.93
C GLY A 117 -24.59 -2.84 -13.66
N GLY A 118 -23.32 -2.58 -14.02
CA GLY A 118 -22.47 -3.54 -14.73
C GLY A 118 -21.06 -3.67 -14.15
N ASN A 119 -20.21 -4.40 -14.89
CA ASN A 119 -18.77 -4.46 -14.63
C ASN A 119 -18.06 -3.36 -15.42
N PHE A 120 -17.01 -2.78 -14.85
CA PHE A 120 -16.14 -1.82 -15.53
C PHE A 120 -14.69 -2.28 -15.44
N VAL A 121 -13.99 -2.36 -16.58
CA VAL A 121 -12.62 -2.88 -16.64
C VAL A 121 -11.65 -1.72 -16.79
N VAL A 122 -10.65 -1.66 -15.92
CA VAL A 122 -9.48 -0.77 -16.06
C VAL A 122 -8.36 -1.59 -16.68
N LEU A 123 -7.89 -1.16 -17.85
CA LEU A 123 -6.87 -1.84 -18.66
C LEU A 123 -5.50 -1.17 -18.50
N ASP A 124 -4.51 -1.70 -19.22
CA ASP A 124 -3.17 -1.13 -19.38
C ASP A 124 -2.42 -0.90 -18.05
N LEU A 125 -2.63 -1.80 -17.10
CA LEU A 125 -1.86 -1.84 -15.87
C LEU A 125 -0.61 -2.71 -16.05
N ASP A 126 0.51 -2.28 -15.48
CA ASP A 126 1.71 -3.09 -15.46
C ASP A 126 1.55 -4.31 -14.53
N PRO A 127 1.99 -5.52 -14.94
CA PRO A 127 2.04 -6.70 -14.08
C PRO A 127 2.95 -6.53 -12.88
N ALA A 128 2.67 -7.27 -11.80
CA ALA A 128 3.47 -7.28 -10.58
C ALA A 128 3.74 -5.87 -9.99
N ASN A 129 2.73 -4.99 -10.00
CA ASN A 129 2.83 -3.63 -9.49
C ASN A 129 1.70 -3.31 -8.50
N TRP A 130 2.03 -2.45 -7.53
CA TRP A 130 1.08 -1.91 -6.56
C TRP A 130 0.41 -0.64 -7.07
N TYR A 131 -0.90 -0.54 -6.89
CA TYR A 131 -1.72 0.59 -7.30
C TYR A 131 -2.62 1.08 -6.18
N HIS A 132 -2.95 2.36 -6.24
CA HIS A 132 -4.09 2.93 -5.56
C HIS A 132 -5.23 3.09 -6.57
N LEU A 133 -6.43 2.70 -6.17
CA LEU A 133 -7.67 2.91 -6.90
C LEU A 133 -8.52 3.91 -6.11
N ARG A 134 -9.03 4.94 -6.78
CA ARG A 134 -10.02 5.86 -6.23
C ARG A 134 -11.29 5.80 -7.06
N VAL A 135 -12.41 5.56 -6.40
CA VAL A 135 -13.72 5.50 -7.04
C VAL A 135 -14.68 6.43 -6.30
N THR A 136 -15.25 7.37 -7.04
CA THR A 136 -16.28 8.28 -6.52
C THR A 136 -17.63 7.90 -7.10
N ALA A 137 -18.58 7.51 -6.25
CA ALA A 137 -19.94 7.18 -6.64
C ALA A 137 -20.88 8.37 -6.36
N HIS A 138 -21.77 8.68 -7.31
CA HIS A 138 -22.70 9.82 -7.21
C HIS A 138 -24.16 9.37 -7.25
N ASN A 139 -24.98 9.95 -6.36
CA ASN A 139 -26.44 9.89 -6.42
C ASN A 139 -27.06 11.26 -6.04
N ASN A 140 -28.38 11.39 -6.05
CA ASN A 140 -29.04 12.66 -5.70
C ASN A 140 -28.82 13.10 -4.25
N ALA A 141 -28.48 12.18 -3.33
CA ALA A 141 -28.18 12.51 -1.94
C ALA A 141 -26.74 13.00 -1.74
N GLY A 142 -25.90 12.93 -2.76
CA GLY A 142 -24.50 13.37 -2.76
C GLY A 142 -23.56 12.33 -3.35
N PHE A 143 -22.33 12.31 -2.85
CA PHE A 143 -21.29 11.39 -3.33
C PHE A 143 -20.52 10.73 -2.19
N ALA A 144 -19.88 9.62 -2.50
CA ALA A 144 -18.96 8.92 -1.61
C ALA A 144 -17.70 8.51 -2.37
N VAL A 145 -16.55 8.72 -1.72
CA VAL A 145 -15.22 8.43 -2.29
C VAL A 145 -14.67 7.20 -1.57
N ALA A 146 -14.31 6.18 -2.34
CA ALA A 146 -13.63 5.00 -1.85
C ALA A 146 -12.20 4.96 -2.40
N GLU A 147 -11.23 4.70 -1.53
CA GLU A 147 -9.85 4.47 -1.91
C GLU A 147 -9.43 3.06 -1.51
N TYR A 148 -8.86 2.33 -2.47
CA TYR A 148 -8.39 0.96 -2.29
C TYR A 148 -6.93 0.84 -2.70
N GLU A 149 -6.24 -0.14 -2.14
CA GLU A 149 -4.90 -0.54 -2.56
C GLU A 149 -4.99 -1.98 -3.08
N PHE A 150 -4.38 -2.23 -4.24
CA PHE A 150 -4.33 -3.55 -4.85
C PHE A 150 -3.01 -3.77 -5.59
N ALA A 151 -2.70 -5.03 -5.88
CA ALA A 151 -1.52 -5.41 -6.63
C ALA A 151 -1.91 -6.28 -7.82
N THR A 152 -1.49 -5.89 -9.03
CA THR A 152 -1.67 -6.71 -10.23
C THR A 152 -0.91 -8.03 -10.10
N LEU A 153 -1.45 -9.08 -10.73
CA LEU A 153 -0.79 -10.38 -10.72
C LEU A 153 0.52 -10.32 -11.51
N THR A 154 1.43 -11.22 -11.17
CA THR A 154 2.61 -11.49 -11.99
C THR A 154 2.21 -12.07 -13.35
N ILE A 155 3.14 -12.09 -14.30
CA ILE A 155 2.91 -12.72 -15.62
C ILE A 155 2.54 -14.22 -15.53
N THR A 156 2.87 -14.87 -14.42
CA THR A 156 2.52 -16.28 -14.14
C THR A 156 1.24 -16.42 -13.31
N GLY A 157 0.54 -15.32 -12.99
CA GLY A 157 -0.69 -15.32 -12.20
C GLY A 157 -0.49 -15.34 -10.68
N GLY A 158 0.76 -15.33 -10.19
CA GLY A 158 1.06 -15.22 -8.75
C GLY A 158 0.84 -13.81 -8.19
N THR A 159 0.72 -13.71 -6.86
CA THR A 159 0.61 -12.44 -6.13
C THR A 159 1.98 -11.92 -5.69
N ILE A 160 2.07 -10.63 -5.38
CA ILE A 160 3.28 -9.99 -4.82
C ILE A 160 3.06 -9.58 -3.37
N ALA A 161 4.13 -9.63 -2.58
CA ALA A 161 4.07 -9.22 -1.18
C ALA A 161 3.77 -7.72 -1.05
N PRO A 162 3.07 -7.30 0.03
CA PRO A 162 2.92 -5.89 0.39
C PRO A 162 4.27 -5.18 0.43
N PRO A 163 4.36 -3.92 -0.02
CA PRO A 163 5.60 -3.17 0.07
C PRO A 163 5.97 -3.00 1.54
N ILE A 164 7.25 -3.17 1.86
CA ILE A 164 7.75 -3.02 3.23
C ILE A 164 7.49 -1.58 3.67
N ARG A 165 6.55 -1.41 4.60
CA ARG A 165 6.19 -0.11 5.18
C ARG A 165 7.36 0.33 6.08
N GLY A 166 8.20 1.24 5.60
CA GLY A 166 9.39 1.72 6.33
C GLY A 166 10.71 1.66 5.55
N GLY A 167 10.68 1.23 4.27
CA GLY A 167 11.90 0.99 3.51
C GLY A 167 12.62 -0.28 3.99
N ILE A 168 13.62 -0.73 3.24
CA ILE A 168 14.53 -1.75 3.77
C ILE A 168 15.27 -1.07 4.92
N PRO A 169 15.22 -1.61 6.16
CA PRO A 169 16.02 -1.08 7.26
C PRO A 169 17.47 -0.98 6.79
N THR A 170 18.03 0.23 6.80
CA THR A 170 19.40 0.45 6.37
C THR A 170 20.33 -0.38 7.25
N VAL A 171 21.47 -0.83 6.73
CA VAL A 171 22.50 -1.56 7.50
C VAL A 171 22.83 -0.88 8.82
N HIS A 172 22.79 0.46 8.85
CA HIS A 172 23.04 1.28 10.04
C HIS A 172 22.00 1.07 11.15
N GLN A 173 20.78 0.63 10.83
CA GLN A 173 19.76 0.32 11.83
C GLN A 173 20.09 -0.95 12.63
N PHE A 174 20.75 -1.93 12.00
CA PHE A 174 21.19 -3.16 12.67
C PHE A 174 22.62 -3.07 13.19
N PHE A 175 23.45 -2.29 12.51
CA PHE A 175 24.86 -2.13 12.83
C PHE A 175 25.23 -0.64 12.90
N PRO A 176 24.90 0.04 14.01
CA PRO A 176 25.12 1.50 14.17
C PRO A 176 26.61 1.90 14.13
N TRP A 177 27.52 0.94 14.32
CA TRP A 177 28.96 1.16 14.25
C TRP A 177 29.52 1.04 12.83
N ILE A 178 28.74 0.57 11.84
CA ILE A 178 29.20 0.50 10.45
C ILE A 178 29.09 1.91 9.85
N PRO A 179 30.21 2.53 9.46
CA PRO A 179 30.16 3.86 8.87
C PRO A 179 29.33 3.86 7.58
N GLY A 180 28.52 4.91 7.37
CA GLY A 180 27.58 5.00 6.24
C GLY A 180 28.22 5.02 4.84
N TRP A 181 29.55 5.08 4.74
CA TRP A 181 30.29 4.96 3.48
C TRP A 181 30.65 3.51 3.10
N VAL A 182 30.27 2.54 3.92
CA VAL A 182 30.55 1.11 3.68
C VAL A 182 29.41 0.46 2.90
N ASP A 183 29.67 0.08 1.65
CA ASP A 183 28.73 -0.66 0.80
C ASP A 183 28.81 -2.17 1.06
N LEU A 184 27.75 -2.75 1.62
CA LEU A 184 27.69 -4.17 1.93
C LEU A 184 27.73 -5.07 0.68
N ASN A 185 27.30 -4.57 -0.48
CA ASN A 185 27.41 -5.28 -1.76
C ASN A 185 28.86 -5.43 -2.21
N VAL A 186 29.77 -4.60 -1.68
CA VAL A 186 31.21 -4.69 -1.92
C VAL A 186 31.90 -5.47 -0.79
N VAL A 187 31.55 -5.19 0.47
CA VAL A 187 32.21 -5.81 1.62
C VAL A 187 31.92 -7.30 1.74
N VAL A 188 30.68 -7.75 1.48
CA VAL A 188 30.34 -9.18 1.64
C VAL A 188 31.09 -10.05 0.63
N PRO A 189 31.13 -9.74 -0.68
CA PRO A 189 31.93 -10.51 -1.64
C PRO A 189 33.44 -10.43 -1.35
N VAL A 190 33.97 -9.25 -1.02
CA VAL A 190 35.40 -9.09 -0.72
C VAL A 190 35.79 -9.86 0.56
N GLY A 191 34.98 -9.81 1.61
CA GLY A 191 35.20 -10.58 2.83
C GLY A 191 35.14 -12.09 2.58
N ALA A 192 34.14 -12.56 1.83
CA ALA A 192 34.00 -13.98 1.49
C ALA A 192 35.20 -14.49 0.67
N THR A 193 35.65 -13.73 -0.33
CA THR A 193 36.82 -14.10 -1.13
C THR A 193 38.10 -14.17 -0.30
N ILE A 194 38.32 -13.24 0.63
CA ILE A 194 39.47 -13.28 1.55
C ILE A 194 39.40 -14.54 2.42
N VAL A 195 38.23 -14.87 2.99
CA VAL A 195 38.08 -16.08 3.82
C VAL A 195 38.37 -17.35 3.01
N VAL A 196 37.86 -17.45 1.78
CA VAL A 196 38.12 -18.59 0.90
C VAL A 196 39.62 -18.72 0.58
N LEU A 197 40.31 -17.61 0.32
CA LEU A 197 41.75 -17.62 0.08
C LEU A 197 42.54 -18.06 1.32
N LEU A 198 42.17 -17.60 2.52
CA LEU A 198 42.81 -18.00 3.77
C LEU A 198 42.59 -19.49 4.05
N VAL A 199 41.38 -20.01 3.83
CA VAL A 199 41.09 -21.44 3.95
C VAL A 199 41.89 -22.24 2.92
N GLY A 200 41.99 -21.78 1.68
CA GLY A 200 42.82 -22.41 0.65
C GLY A 200 44.30 -22.47 1.04
N ILE A 201 44.87 -21.34 1.50
CA ILE A 201 46.27 -21.26 1.93
C ILE A 201 46.54 -22.18 3.12
N THR A 202 45.64 -22.21 4.11
CA THR A 202 45.79 -23.09 5.28
C THR A 202 45.72 -24.58 4.90
N VAL A 203 44.80 -24.97 4.01
CA VAL A 203 44.73 -26.34 3.48
C VAL A 203 46.01 -26.71 2.74
N ILE A 204 46.53 -25.82 1.90
CA ILE A 204 47.80 -26.03 1.17
C ILE A 204 48.97 -26.19 2.14
N CYS A 205 49.10 -25.32 3.15
CA CYS A 205 50.16 -25.43 4.16
C CYS A 205 50.05 -26.77 4.94
N VAL A 206 48.85 -27.21 5.31
CA VAL A 206 48.64 -28.50 5.99
C VAL A 206 49.00 -29.69 5.09
N ALA A 207 48.62 -29.64 3.81
CA ALA A 207 48.97 -30.68 2.84
C ALA A 207 50.49 -30.77 2.61
N PHE A 208 51.18 -29.63 2.52
CA PHE A 208 52.63 -29.57 2.37
C PHE A 208 53.36 -30.07 3.62
N ALA A 209 52.89 -29.70 4.81
CA ALA A 209 53.42 -30.17 6.09
C ALA A 209 53.21 -31.69 6.31
N ARG A 210 52.14 -32.27 5.74
CA ARG A 210 51.94 -33.72 5.75
C ARG A 210 52.87 -34.44 4.76
N ARG A 211 53.22 -33.82 3.64
CA ARG A 211 54.08 -34.38 2.59
C ARG A 211 55.58 -34.36 2.96
N SER A 212 56.00 -33.44 3.83
CA SER A 212 57.40 -33.26 4.26
C SER A 212 57.89 -34.23 5.35
N ARG A 213 57.14 -35.30 5.66
CA ARG A 213 57.59 -36.40 6.54
C ARG A 213 58.40 -37.48 5.82
N GLY A 214 59.06 -37.15 4.72
CA GLY A 214 60.08 -37.99 4.08
C GLY A 214 61.48 -37.46 4.41
N PRO A 215 62.48 -38.32 4.71
CA PRO A 215 63.83 -37.86 4.92
C PRO A 215 64.37 -37.37 3.57
N GLU A 216 65.13 -36.27 3.58
CA GLU A 216 65.86 -35.71 2.42
C GLU A 216 65.12 -34.66 1.57
N GLN A 217 65.08 -33.41 2.06
CA GLN A 217 65.58 -32.23 1.30
C GLN A 217 65.49 -30.94 2.13
N THR A 218 66.54 -30.68 2.89
CA THR A 218 66.78 -29.41 3.59
C THR A 218 67.47 -28.43 2.64
N ARG A 219 66.73 -27.79 1.72
CA ARG A 219 67.11 -26.50 1.08
C ARG A 219 66.08 -26.04 0.06
N LEU A 220 64.96 -25.53 0.55
CA LEU A 220 64.13 -24.48 -0.07
C LEU A 220 63.11 -24.08 1.00
N ARG A 221 63.63 -23.46 2.06
CA ARG A 221 62.84 -22.84 3.12
C ARG A 221 62.25 -21.55 2.55
N GLY A 222 61.18 -21.68 1.77
CA GLY A 222 60.48 -20.57 1.10
C GLY A 222 59.24 -20.13 1.87
N ASP A 223 59.47 -19.28 2.87
CA ASP A 223 58.72 -18.11 3.38
C ASP A 223 57.17 -18.03 3.44
N ILE A 224 56.38 -18.93 2.86
CA ILE A 224 54.91 -18.78 2.79
C ILE A 224 54.20 -19.36 4.04
N CYS A 225 54.75 -20.41 4.67
CA CYS A 225 54.14 -21.09 5.83
C CYS A 225 54.96 -20.92 7.12
N ASN A 226 55.60 -19.76 7.35
CA ASN A 226 56.22 -19.48 8.65
C ASN A 226 55.15 -19.08 9.67
N GLU A 227 55.20 -19.64 10.88
CA GLU A 227 54.18 -19.48 11.93
C GLU A 227 53.86 -18.01 12.21
N HIS A 228 54.89 -17.15 12.17
CA HIS A 228 54.76 -15.69 12.32
C HIS A 228 53.97 -14.98 11.21
N THR A 229 53.94 -15.50 9.98
CA THR A 229 53.26 -14.86 8.84
C THR A 229 51.76 -15.09 8.91
N VAL A 230 51.34 -16.30 9.31
CA VAL A 230 49.92 -16.66 9.49
C VAL A 230 49.30 -15.88 10.66
N THR A 231 50.00 -15.76 11.79
CA THR A 231 49.53 -14.98 12.94
C THR A 231 49.42 -13.49 12.62
N ARG A 232 50.33 -12.94 11.82
CA ARG A 232 50.27 -11.54 11.36
C ARG A 232 49.14 -11.28 10.37
N LEU A 233 48.84 -12.23 9.49
CA LEU A 233 47.71 -12.13 8.55
C LEU A 233 46.35 -12.16 9.28
N ILE A 234 46.20 -13.06 10.26
CA ILE A 234 45.01 -13.14 11.12
C ILE A 234 44.82 -11.83 11.92
N ALA A 235 45.91 -11.26 12.44
CA ALA A 235 45.87 -9.97 13.13
C ALA A 235 45.48 -8.80 12.21
N TYR A 236 45.94 -8.79 10.95
CA TYR A 236 45.57 -7.78 9.96
C TYR A 236 44.10 -7.86 9.54
N VAL A 237 43.54 -9.06 9.40
CA VAL A 237 42.11 -9.27 9.14
C VAL A 237 41.27 -8.81 10.33
N ARG A 238 41.73 -9.04 11.57
CA ARG A 238 41.10 -8.53 12.79
C ARG A 238 41.05 -7.00 12.84
N PHE A 239 42.14 -6.34 12.43
CA PHE A 239 42.25 -4.88 12.39
C PHE A 239 41.44 -4.27 11.23
N GLY A 240 41.47 -4.88 10.05
CA GLY A 240 40.76 -4.41 8.85
C GLY A 240 39.23 -4.58 8.89
N LEU A 241 38.72 -5.57 9.63
CA LEU A 241 37.28 -5.77 9.87
C LEU A 241 36.76 -4.99 11.09
N GLY A 242 37.59 -4.17 11.75
CA GLY A 242 37.19 -3.41 12.94
C GLY A 242 36.84 -4.28 14.16
N LEU A 243 37.21 -5.56 14.15
CA LEU A 243 37.01 -6.48 15.26
C LEU A 243 38.11 -6.24 16.31
N PHE A 244 38.01 -5.14 17.05
CA PHE A 244 38.72 -5.00 18.31
C PHE A 244 38.32 -6.13 19.27
N PRO A 245 39.23 -6.62 20.13
CA PRO A 245 38.93 -7.77 20.96
C PRO A 245 37.82 -7.40 21.95
N LEU A 246 36.66 -8.06 21.83
CA LEU A 246 35.80 -8.29 22.97
C LEU A 246 36.68 -8.93 24.05
N ASP A 247 36.74 -8.28 25.21
CA ASP A 247 37.57 -8.64 26.36
C ASP A 247 37.71 -10.16 26.52
N PHE A 248 38.94 -10.64 26.33
CA PHE A 248 39.35 -12.04 26.55
C PHE A 248 39.13 -12.52 27.99
N LEU A 249 38.62 -11.66 28.90
CA LEU A 249 38.35 -11.99 30.30
C LEU A 249 36.97 -12.59 30.59
N LYS A 250 36.03 -12.65 29.64
CA LYS A 250 34.66 -13.17 29.91
C LYS A 250 34.29 -14.52 29.30
N LEU A 251 35.20 -15.16 28.56
CA LEU A 251 34.92 -16.47 27.93
C LEU A 251 35.67 -17.67 28.53
N LYS A 252 36.17 -17.56 29.76
CA LYS A 252 36.80 -18.70 30.46
C LYS A 252 35.79 -19.67 31.09
N HIS A 253 34.48 -19.43 30.94
CA HIS A 253 33.43 -20.23 31.57
C HIS A 253 32.52 -21.03 30.63
N ILE A 254 32.77 -21.04 29.32
CA ILE A 254 31.91 -21.77 28.37
C ILE A 254 32.78 -22.50 27.35
N LEU A 255 33.31 -23.67 27.74
CA LEU A 255 33.57 -24.87 26.92
C LEU A 255 34.54 -25.82 27.64
N PRO A 256 34.07 -27.01 28.05
CA PRO A 256 34.85 -28.22 27.88
C PRO A 256 33.98 -29.30 27.24
N ILE A 257 33.89 -29.35 25.92
CA ILE A 257 33.47 -30.55 25.19
C ILE A 257 34.19 -30.55 23.84
N LEU A 258 35.34 -31.24 23.78
CA LEU A 258 35.87 -31.95 22.61
C LEU A 258 37.21 -32.60 23.00
N GLU A 259 37.13 -33.54 23.94
CA GLU A 259 38.03 -34.70 24.00
C GLU A 259 37.13 -35.94 24.14
N ALA A 260 36.87 -36.58 23.00
CA ALA A 260 36.54 -37.99 22.84
C ALA A 260 36.69 -38.34 21.35
#